data_AF-A0A7S2C6K2-F1
#
_entry.id   AF-A0A7S2C6K2-F1
#
_cell.length_a   1.000
_cell.length_b   1.000
_cell.length_c   1.000
_cell.angle_alpha   90.00
_cell.angle_beta   90.00
_cell.angle_gamma   90.00
#
_symmetry.space_group_name_H-M   'P 1'
#
loop_
_entity.id
_entity.type
_entity.pdbx_description
1 polymer ?
#
loop_
_entity_poly.entity_id
_entity_poly.type
_entity_poly.pdbx_seq_one_letter_code
_entity_poly.pdbx_strand_id
1 'polypeptide(L)'
;HVPAAAAFGGPRVSSAMAYSADPGGASSASSSSSSSSSNSTAGTAGTPTMHPLVRDLFKRFIYVGRDYPLPPPYVRDKAREAILKNKDLTDAREIIEAVKRGRWMVKEIIGVIQLKKYRALKKRYYDDRDADPTGTLAQKAKDEFG
;
A
#
# COMPACT_ATOMS: atom_id res chain seq x y z
N HIS A 1 -30.76 -29.56 39.24
CA HIS A 1 -30.40 -30.27 38.00
C HIS A 1 -29.57 -29.34 37.11
N VAL A 2 -28.25 -29.33 37.27
CA VAL A 2 -27.21 -28.66 36.45
C VAL A 2 -25.87 -29.34 36.82
N PRO A 3 -24.83 -29.50 35.96
CA PRO A 3 -24.74 -29.56 34.49
C PRO A 3 -24.01 -30.82 33.96
N ALA A 4 -24.13 -31.09 32.65
CA ALA A 4 -23.22 -31.94 31.90
C ALA A 4 -22.18 -31.06 31.18
N ALA A 5 -20.89 -31.23 31.50
CA ALA A 5 -19.78 -30.52 30.88
C ALA A 5 -18.60 -31.45 30.61
N ALA A 6 -18.22 -31.50 29.33
CA ALA A 6 -16.87 -31.67 28.78
C ALA A 6 -16.03 -32.88 29.26
N ALA A 7 -16.14 -33.98 28.53
CA ALA A 7 -15.11 -35.01 28.50
C ALA A 7 -13.88 -34.52 27.71
N PHE A 8 -12.81 -34.20 28.43
CA PHE A 8 -11.46 -34.00 27.90
C PHE A 8 -10.87 -35.34 27.44
N GLY A 9 -10.68 -35.51 26.13
CA GLY A 9 -9.97 -36.65 25.55
C GLY A 9 -8.61 -36.23 24.97
N GLY A 10 -7.54 -36.41 25.73
CA GLY A 10 -6.21 -36.76 25.18
C GLY A 10 -6.01 -38.29 25.30
N PRO A 11 -4.92 -38.90 24.81
CA PRO A 11 -3.69 -38.35 24.22
C PRO A 11 -3.38 -38.90 22.80
N ARG A 12 -2.50 -38.25 22.03
CA ARG A 12 -1.83 -38.91 20.89
C ARG A 12 -0.32 -38.79 21.00
N VAL A 13 0.27 -39.94 20.77
CA VAL A 13 1.64 -40.36 21.07
C VAL A 13 2.66 -39.81 20.07
N SER A 14 3.86 -39.57 20.61
CA SER A 14 5.19 -39.86 20.07
C SER A 14 5.45 -39.72 18.56
N SER A 15 6.37 -38.82 18.21
CA SER A 15 7.29 -39.04 17.10
C SER A 15 8.64 -38.38 17.39
N ALA A 16 9.52 -39.13 18.04
CA ALA A 16 10.95 -38.87 18.05
C ALA A 16 11.57 -39.68 16.91
N MET A 17 12.20 -39.02 15.94
CA MET A 17 13.14 -39.67 15.04
C MET A 17 14.26 -38.68 14.70
N ALA A 18 15.35 -38.86 15.43
CA ALA A 18 16.67 -38.34 15.10
C ALA A 18 17.24 -39.15 13.92
N TYR A 19 17.85 -38.47 12.96
CA TYR A 19 18.84 -39.01 12.01
C TYR A 19 19.88 -37.91 11.83
N SER A 20 21.03 -38.04 12.49
CA SER A 20 22.26 -38.69 12.03
C SER A 20 23.10 -37.74 11.17
N ALA A 21 24.22 -37.33 11.75
CA ALA A 21 25.27 -36.56 11.13
C ALA A 21 26.22 -37.49 10.37
N ASP A 22 26.65 -37.09 9.17
CA ASP A 22 27.84 -37.58 8.49
C ASP A 22 28.67 -36.39 8.00
N PRO A 23 29.95 -36.26 8.41
CA PRO A 23 30.92 -35.36 7.82
C PRO A 23 31.91 -36.11 6.91
N GLY A 24 31.88 -35.84 5.62
CA GLY A 24 32.89 -36.24 4.62
C GLY A 24 32.43 -35.76 3.25
N GLY A 25 33.13 -34.93 2.48
CA GLY A 25 34.55 -34.87 2.24
C GLY A 25 34.74 -35.23 0.76
N ALA A 26 34.93 -34.23 -0.12
CA ALA A 26 35.66 -34.38 -1.39
C ALA A 26 35.67 -33.05 -2.17
N SER A 27 36.89 -32.67 -2.52
CA SER A 27 37.29 -31.66 -3.48
C SER A 27 36.82 -31.95 -4.90
N SER A 28 36.36 -30.92 -5.62
CA SER A 28 36.61 -30.79 -7.05
C SER A 28 36.60 -29.32 -7.46
N ALA A 29 37.78 -28.81 -7.79
CA ALA A 29 37.95 -27.57 -8.51
C ALA A 29 37.25 -27.68 -9.88
N SER A 30 36.36 -26.74 -10.18
CA SER A 30 35.96 -26.45 -11.56
C SER A 30 35.97 -24.93 -11.73
N SER A 31 37.00 -24.48 -12.42
CA SER A 31 37.07 -23.22 -13.13
C SER A 31 35.80 -22.98 -13.95
N SER A 32 35.11 -21.87 -13.71
CA SER A 32 34.14 -21.32 -14.66
C SER A 32 34.32 -19.80 -14.74
N SER A 33 35.08 -19.42 -15.76
CA SER A 33 34.86 -18.27 -16.64
C SER A 33 34.05 -17.10 -16.08
N SER A 34 34.76 -15.99 -15.93
CA SER A 34 34.26 -14.63 -16.07
C SER A 34 33.25 -14.49 -17.21
N SER A 35 31.98 -14.29 -16.89
CA SER A 35 31.02 -13.66 -17.80
C SER A 35 30.68 -12.28 -17.24
N SER A 36 31.48 -11.30 -17.67
CA SER A 36 31.12 -9.89 -17.66
C SER A 36 29.72 -9.77 -18.27
N SER A 37 28.73 -9.51 -17.41
CA SER A 37 27.37 -9.20 -17.85
C SER A 37 27.38 -7.80 -18.46
N SER A 38 27.79 -7.71 -19.72
CA SER A 38 27.51 -6.55 -20.55
C SER A 38 25.99 -6.51 -20.73
N ASN A 39 25.33 -5.61 -19.99
CA ASN A 39 23.94 -5.28 -20.23
C ASN A 39 23.84 -4.58 -21.60
N SER A 40 23.88 -5.41 -22.64
CA SER A 40 23.73 -5.06 -24.03
C SER A 40 22.22 -5.00 -24.26
N THR A 41 21.69 -3.79 -24.18
CA THR A 41 20.29 -3.44 -24.40
C THR A 41 19.94 -3.63 -25.89
N ALA A 42 19.96 -4.87 -26.35
CA ALA A 42 19.60 -5.26 -27.70
C ALA A 42 18.10 -5.60 -27.73
N GLY A 43 17.39 -4.94 -28.64
CA GLY A 43 15.94 -4.86 -28.73
C GLY A 43 15.18 -6.17 -28.53
N THR A 44 14.30 -6.17 -27.54
CA THR A 44 13.11 -7.03 -27.51
C THR A 44 12.22 -6.65 -28.69
N ALA A 45 12.36 -7.37 -29.79
CA ALA A 45 11.43 -7.32 -30.90
C ALA A 45 10.04 -7.84 -30.46
N GLY A 46 8.99 -7.04 -30.69
CA GLY A 46 7.69 -7.60 -31.05
C GLY A 46 6.49 -7.47 -30.09
N THR A 47 6.61 -6.91 -28.90
CA THR A 47 5.42 -6.54 -28.10
C THR A 47 5.25 -5.03 -28.08
N PRO A 48 4.07 -4.45 -28.42
CA PRO A 48 3.84 -3.03 -28.24
C PRO A 48 3.89 -2.69 -26.74
N THR A 49 5.06 -2.28 -26.27
CA THR A 49 5.29 -1.98 -24.86
C THR A 49 4.77 -0.59 -24.56
N MET A 50 3.81 -0.51 -23.64
CA MET A 50 3.33 0.76 -23.07
C MET A 50 4.51 1.63 -22.62
N HIS A 51 4.48 2.91 -22.96
CA HIS A 51 5.56 3.86 -22.67
C HIS A 51 6.00 3.78 -21.18
N PRO A 52 7.31 3.70 -20.88
CA PRO A 52 7.80 3.43 -19.53
C PRO A 52 7.35 4.47 -18.50
N LEU A 53 7.26 5.75 -18.90
CA LEU A 53 6.75 6.82 -18.02
C LEU A 53 5.29 6.63 -17.62
N VAL A 54 4.46 6.08 -18.51
CA VAL A 54 3.05 5.78 -18.24
C VAL A 54 2.95 4.60 -17.27
N ARG A 55 3.79 3.57 -17.47
CA ARG A 55 3.91 2.44 -16.54
C ARG A 55 4.24 2.90 -15.12
N ASP A 56 5.22 3.78 -14.98
CA ASP A 56 5.66 4.28 -13.67
C ASP A 56 4.60 5.18 -13.03
N LEU A 57 3.90 5.99 -13.83
CA LEU A 57 2.76 6.77 -13.35
C LEU A 57 1.65 5.86 -12.81
N PHE A 58 1.30 4.80 -13.55
CA PHE A 58 0.27 3.85 -13.11
C PHE A 58 0.66 3.17 -11.79
N LYS A 59 1.90 2.72 -11.64
CA LYS A 59 2.41 2.15 -10.36
C LYS A 59 2.21 3.10 -9.18
N ARG A 60 2.46 4.40 -9.37
CA ARG A 60 2.26 5.42 -8.32
C ARG A 60 0.79 5.55 -7.91
N PHE A 61 -0.13 5.53 -8.88
CA PHE A 61 -1.56 5.54 -8.59
C PHE A 61 -1.99 4.32 -7.78
N ILE A 62 -1.51 3.12 -8.11
CA ILE A 62 -1.81 1.91 -7.35
C ILE A 62 -1.26 2.00 -5.92
N TYR A 63 -0.05 2.52 -5.76
CA TYR A 63 0.57 2.69 -4.45
C TYR A 63 -0.23 3.65 -3.56
N VAL A 64 -0.53 4.85 -4.06
CA VAL A 64 -1.31 5.86 -3.32
C VAL A 64 -2.76 5.43 -3.11
N GLY A 65 -3.33 4.67 -4.06
CA GLY A 65 -4.69 4.15 -3.97
C GLY A 65 -4.94 3.21 -2.79
N ARG A 66 -3.89 2.61 -2.20
CA ARG A 66 -4.00 1.77 -0.99
C ARG A 66 -4.39 2.55 0.25
N ASP A 67 -3.95 3.80 0.35
CA ASP A 67 -4.24 4.70 1.47
C ASP A 67 -5.51 5.53 1.24
N TYR A 68 -6.16 5.36 0.09
CA TYR A 68 -7.35 6.11 -0.29
C TYR A 68 -8.58 5.61 0.47
N PRO A 69 -9.51 6.49 0.88
CA PRO A 69 -10.65 6.10 1.71
C PRO A 69 -11.71 5.23 1.04
N LEU A 70 -11.74 5.17 -0.29
CA LEU A 70 -12.64 4.30 -1.07
C LEU A 70 -11.99 2.93 -1.31
N PRO A 71 -12.76 1.91 -1.75
CA PRO A 71 -12.22 0.58 -1.99
C PRO A 71 -11.00 0.59 -2.91
N PRO A 72 -10.01 -0.30 -2.67
CA PRO A 72 -8.75 -0.36 -3.42
C PRO A 72 -8.86 -0.33 -4.97
N PRO A 73 -9.87 -0.96 -5.62
CA PRO A 73 -9.99 -0.87 -7.08
C PRO A 73 -10.37 0.52 -7.60
N TYR A 74 -10.95 1.41 -6.79
CA TYR A 74 -11.51 2.68 -7.28
C TYR A 74 -10.48 3.56 -7.99
N VAL A 75 -9.36 3.84 -7.33
CA VAL A 75 -8.28 4.68 -7.91
C VAL A 75 -7.61 3.98 -9.09
N ARG A 76 -7.47 2.66 -9.01
CA ARG A 76 -6.91 1.82 -10.08
C ARG A 76 -7.75 1.91 -11.35
N ASP A 77 -9.07 1.78 -11.23
CA ASP A 77 -9.97 1.76 -12.37
C ASP A 77 -10.07 3.14 -13.00
N LYS A 78 -10.08 4.22 -12.20
CA LYS A 78 -10.02 5.60 -12.70
C LYS A 78 -8.70 5.91 -13.41
N ALA A 79 -7.57 5.48 -12.86
CA ALA A 79 -6.27 5.62 -13.52
C ALA A 79 -6.22 4.85 -14.85
N ARG A 80 -6.76 3.62 -14.88
CA ARG A 80 -6.84 2.81 -16.10
C ARG A 80 -7.73 3.49 -17.15
N GLU A 81 -8.91 3.97 -16.75
CA GLU A 81 -9.85 4.69 -17.63
C GLU A 81 -9.19 5.92 -18.26
N ALA A 82 -8.46 6.72 -17.47
CA ALA A 82 -7.76 7.90 -17.96
C ALA A 82 -6.60 7.57 -18.93
N ILE A 83 -5.85 6.51 -18.68
CA ILE A 83 -4.78 6.05 -19.58
C ILE A 83 -5.38 5.51 -20.89
N LEU A 84 -6.47 4.77 -20.82
CA LEU A 84 -7.15 4.21 -22.00
C LEU A 84 -7.76 5.29 -22.90
N LYS A 85 -8.26 6.39 -22.33
CA LYS A 85 -8.74 7.55 -23.12
C LYS A 85 -7.63 8.20 -23.97
N ASN A 86 -6.38 8.07 -23.53
CA ASN A 86 -5.20 8.66 -24.19
C ASN A 86 -4.40 7.62 -24.98
N LYS A 87 -4.96 6.44 -25.26
CA LYS A 87 -4.26 5.34 -25.93
C LYS A 87 -3.83 5.66 -27.37
N ASP A 88 -4.58 6.55 -28.03
CA ASP A 88 -4.38 6.91 -29.44
C ASP A 88 -3.35 8.05 -29.61
N LEU A 89 -2.84 8.61 -28.51
CA LEU A 89 -1.80 9.63 -28.53
C LEU A 89 -0.47 9.01 -28.99
N THR A 90 -0.03 9.40 -30.18
CA THR A 90 1.21 8.91 -30.80
C THR A 90 2.37 9.88 -30.59
N ASP A 91 2.08 11.15 -30.28
CA ASP A 91 3.07 12.21 -30.13
C ASP A 91 3.78 12.19 -28.76
N ALA A 92 5.11 12.11 -28.80
CA ALA A 92 5.93 12.03 -27.59
C ALA A 92 5.76 13.24 -26.65
N ARG A 93 5.53 14.45 -27.20
CA ARG A 93 5.34 15.67 -26.41
C ARG A 93 4.04 15.62 -25.62
N GLU A 94 2.95 15.22 -26.26
CA GLU A 94 1.63 15.12 -25.64
C GLU A 94 1.61 14.05 -24.53
N ILE A 95 2.31 12.92 -24.75
CA ILE A 95 2.48 11.88 -23.73
C ILE A 95 3.17 12.44 -22.49
N ILE A 96 4.25 13.22 -22.66
CA ILE A 96 4.98 13.83 -21.54
C ILE A 96 4.07 14.79 -20.76
N GLU A 97 3.29 15.63 -21.46
CA GLU A 97 2.35 16.55 -20.82
C GLU A 97 1.23 15.83 -20.07
N ALA A 98 0.64 14.80 -20.67
CA ALA A 98 -0.36 13.95 -20.04
C ALA A 98 0.20 13.27 -18.78
N VAL A 99 1.43 12.74 -18.85
CA VAL A 99 2.11 12.14 -17.69
C VAL A 99 2.39 13.19 -16.62
N LYS A 100 2.81 14.42 -16.99
CA LYS A 100 3.06 15.52 -16.06
C LYS A 100 1.79 15.87 -15.29
N ARG A 101 0.65 15.98 -15.99
CA ARG A 101 -0.67 16.21 -15.38
C ARG A 101 -1.06 15.06 -14.45
N GLY A 102 -0.84 13.82 -14.86
CA GLY A 102 -1.06 12.65 -14.01
C GLY A 102 -0.22 12.67 -12.73
N ARG A 103 1.06 13.07 -12.81
CA ARG A 103 1.94 13.19 -11.64
C ARG A 103 1.47 14.26 -10.66
N TRP A 104 0.89 15.34 -11.15
CA TRP A 104 0.26 16.36 -10.30
C TRP A 104 -0.97 15.79 -9.60
N MET A 105 -1.83 15.06 -10.32
CA MET A 105 -3.01 14.40 -9.72
C MET A 105 -2.64 13.41 -8.60
N VAL A 106 -1.52 12.70 -8.71
CA VAL A 106 -1.02 11.84 -7.61
C VAL A 106 -0.77 12.66 -6.34
N LYS A 107 -0.25 13.88 -6.44
CA LYS A 107 -0.02 14.76 -5.27
C LYS A 107 -1.34 15.21 -4.65
N GLU A 108 -2.34 15.52 -5.48
CA GLU A 108 -3.67 15.89 -4.99
C GLU A 108 -4.32 14.75 -4.20
N ILE A 109 -4.21 13.50 -4.67
CA ILE A 109 -4.73 12.35 -3.95
C ILE A 109 -4.02 12.19 -2.59
N ILE A 110 -2.69 12.37 -2.54
CA ILE A 110 -1.93 12.36 -1.28
C ILE A 110 -2.44 13.48 -0.34
N GLY A 111 -2.68 14.68 -0.87
CA GLY A 111 -3.21 15.80 -0.10
C GLY A 111 -4.59 15.50 0.49
N VAL A 112 -5.49 14.89 -0.28
CA VAL A 112 -6.81 14.47 0.20
C VAL A 112 -6.71 13.41 1.29
N ILE A 113 -5.79 12.44 1.14
CA ILE A 113 -5.54 11.42 2.18
C ILE A 113 -5.06 12.08 3.47
N GLN A 114 -4.09 13.00 3.39
CA GLN A 114 -3.58 13.76 4.53
C GLN A 114 -4.67 14.58 5.21
N LEU A 115 -5.51 15.27 4.42
CA LEU A 115 -6.62 16.07 4.95
C LEU A 115 -7.62 15.19 5.71
N LYS A 116 -7.97 14.02 5.19
CA LYS A 116 -8.84 13.07 5.90
C LYS A 116 -8.20 12.60 7.21
N LYS A 117 -6.90 12.25 7.19
CA LYS A 117 -6.14 11.85 8.39
C LYS A 117 -6.15 12.97 9.44
N TYR A 118 -5.90 14.21 9.01
CA TYR A 118 -5.97 15.38 9.88
C TYR A 118 -7.37 15.59 10.47
N ARG A 119 -8.43 15.51 9.66
CA ARG A 119 -9.82 15.64 10.15
C ARG A 119 -10.14 14.60 11.22
N ALA A 120 -9.72 13.34 11.03
CA ALA A 120 -9.92 12.28 12.01
C ALA A 120 -9.12 12.50 13.30
N LEU A 121 -7.87 12.99 13.18
CA LEU A 121 -7.04 13.33 14.33
C LEU A 121 -7.63 14.52 15.09
N LYS A 122 -8.02 15.58 14.38
CA LYS A 122 -8.64 16.76 14.98
C LYS A 122 -9.87 16.37 15.81
N LYS A 123 -10.75 15.57 15.22
CA LYS A 123 -11.96 15.05 15.89
C LYS A 123 -11.66 14.37 17.23
N ARG A 124 -10.59 13.56 17.29
CA ARG A 124 -10.24 12.76 18.47
C ARG A 124 -9.59 13.55 19.60
N TYR A 125 -8.93 14.65 19.30
CA TYR A 125 -8.12 15.39 20.28
C TYR A 125 -8.67 16.78 20.61
N TYR A 126 -9.50 17.35 19.75
CA TYR A 126 -9.98 18.72 19.88
C TYR A 126 -11.49 18.81 20.15
N ASP A 127 -12.31 17.85 19.70
CA ASP A 127 -13.77 17.90 19.99
C ASP A 127 -14.07 17.75 21.50
N ASP A 128 -13.23 17.04 22.26
CA ASP A 128 -13.38 16.88 23.73
C ASP A 128 -12.70 18.01 24.54
N ARG A 129 -11.78 18.77 23.93
CA ARG A 129 -10.98 19.83 24.60
C ARG A 129 -11.45 21.24 24.29
N ASP A 130 -12.06 21.44 23.13
CA ASP A 130 -12.69 22.69 22.70
C ASP A 130 -14.20 22.70 23.02
N ALA A 131 -14.72 21.67 23.71
CA ALA A 131 -15.95 21.77 24.48
C ALA A 131 -15.68 22.74 25.64
N ASP A 132 -15.81 24.03 25.34
CA ASP A 132 -15.55 25.16 26.23
C ASP A 132 -15.88 24.84 27.70
N PRO A 133 -14.88 24.59 28.57
CA PRO A 133 -15.15 24.49 30.00
C PRO A 133 -15.69 25.84 30.52
N THR A 134 -15.40 26.93 29.83
CA THR A 134 -15.93 28.28 30.10
C THR A 134 -17.42 28.41 29.80
N GLY A 135 -17.95 27.74 28.77
CA GLY A 135 -19.40 27.71 28.49
C GLY A 135 -20.17 27.00 29.61
N THR A 136 -19.62 25.87 30.06
CA THR A 136 -20.19 25.06 31.15
C THR A 136 -20.05 25.76 32.52
N LEU A 137 -18.93 26.43 32.78
CA LEU A 137 -18.71 27.22 34.01
C LEU A 137 -19.57 28.50 34.04
N ALA A 138 -19.76 29.16 32.89
CA ALA A 138 -20.63 30.34 32.81
C ALA A 138 -22.10 29.98 32.97
N GLN A 139 -22.53 28.82 32.49
CA GLN A 139 -23.87 28.27 32.76
C GLN A 139 -24.01 27.89 34.23
N LYS A 140 -23.07 27.11 34.79
CA LYS A 140 -23.05 26.74 36.20
C LYS A 140 -23.03 27.95 37.15
N ALA A 141 -22.29 29.00 36.83
CA ALA A 141 -22.27 30.24 37.62
C ALA A 141 -23.58 31.04 37.53
N LYS A 142 -24.31 30.98 36.41
CA LYS A 142 -25.65 31.59 36.33
C LYS A 142 -26.68 30.80 37.12
N ASP A 143 -26.56 29.47 37.14
CA ASP A 143 -27.47 28.60 37.89
C ASP A 143 -27.20 28.60 39.41
N GLU A 144 -25.96 28.87 39.84
CA GLU A 144 -25.57 28.93 41.27
C GLU A 144 -25.71 30.33 41.91
N PHE A 145 -25.66 31.41 41.11
CA PHE A 145 -25.68 32.80 41.62
C PHE A 145 -26.84 33.66 41.08
N GLY A 146 -27.80 33.08 40.35
CA GLY A 146 -29.04 33.73 39.88
C GLY A 146 -30.26 33.28 40.66
#